data_AF-A0A970FPU2-F1
#
_entry.id   AF-A0A970FPU2-F1
#
_cell.length_a   1.000
_cell.length_b   1.000
_cell.length_c   1.000
_cell.angle_alpha   90.00
_cell.angle_beta   90.00
_cell.angle_gamma   90.00
#
_symmetry.space_group_name_H-M   'P 1'
#
loop_
_entity.id
_entity.type
_entity.pdbx_description
1 polymer ?
#
loop_
_entity_poly.entity_id
_entity_poly.type
_entity_poly.pdbx_seq_one_letter_code
_entity_poly.pdbx_strand_id
1 'polypeptide(L)'
;MQPDFLVDFPGLGIFDLPVSRIAFRIFSWPVYWYGLLIAVALLLCLFLAMRDAPRFSLKADDIMDTFIVIIPLMIIMARLYYVVLEWDYFSRDWRRIFSTRDGGLAFYGGVIGGIIAILIVTRVKKISVVALLDFLAVYVPLGQAIGRWGNFVNQEAFGSNTSLPWGMYSAQTEAYLRTVTNIPGLNPTLPVHPTFFYEFLANLLIFAWLLRVRKRKTFAGETMLWYFLLYGLV
;
A
#
# COMPACT_ATOMS: atom_id res chain seq x y z
N MET A 1 6.50 -20.64 16.58
CA MET A 1 6.04 -20.89 15.19
C MET A 1 7.27 -21.01 14.33
N GLN A 2 7.31 -21.99 13.43
CA GLN A 2 8.34 -22.05 12.40
C GLN A 2 8.15 -20.86 11.44
N PRO A 3 9.21 -20.17 11.02
CA PRO A 3 9.08 -19.08 10.05
C PRO A 3 8.51 -19.60 8.73
N ASP A 4 7.76 -18.75 8.03
CA ASP A 4 7.24 -19.08 6.69
C ASP A 4 8.39 -19.07 5.67
N PHE A 5 9.34 -18.16 5.84
CA PHE A 5 10.45 -17.92 4.92
C PHE A 5 11.76 -17.73 5.67
N LEU A 6 12.85 -18.18 5.03
CA LEU A 6 14.22 -17.80 5.37
C LEU A 6 14.69 -16.86 4.28
N VAL A 7 15.06 -15.64 4.66
CA VAL A 7 15.44 -14.57 3.74
C VAL A 7 16.91 -14.27 3.89
N ASP A 8 17.61 -14.23 2.77
CA ASP A 8 19.04 -14.00 2.71
C ASP A 8 19.35 -12.67 2.03
N PHE A 9 20.40 -12.02 2.51
CA PHE A 9 21.10 -10.95 1.80
C PHE A 9 22.58 -11.34 1.71
N PRO A 10 22.95 -12.22 0.75
CA PRO A 10 24.25 -12.88 0.76
C PRO A 10 25.44 -11.91 0.72
N GLY A 11 25.34 -10.82 -0.05
CA GLY A 11 26.40 -9.82 -0.14
C GLY A 11 26.53 -8.91 1.10
N LEU A 12 25.56 -8.95 2.02
CA LEU A 12 25.63 -8.30 3.34
C LEU A 12 26.04 -9.28 4.45
N GLY A 13 26.23 -10.56 4.13
CA GLY A 13 26.51 -11.60 5.13
C GLY A 13 25.32 -11.93 6.04
N ILE A 14 24.10 -11.57 5.64
CA ILE A 14 22.87 -11.90 6.38
C ILE A 14 22.28 -13.15 5.74
N PHE A 15 22.17 -14.21 6.53
CA PHE A 15 21.63 -15.50 6.10
C PHE A 15 20.56 -15.97 7.08
N ASP A 16 19.61 -16.73 6.57
CA ASP A 16 18.55 -17.40 7.31
C ASP A 16 17.71 -16.45 8.17
N LEU A 17 17.46 -15.21 7.71
CA LEU A 17 16.61 -14.26 8.44
C LEU A 17 15.19 -14.83 8.51
N PRO A 18 14.68 -15.19 9.70
CA PRO A 18 13.38 -15.82 9.82
C PRO A 18 12.27 -14.79 9.65
N VAL A 19 11.40 -15.01 8.65
CA VAL A 19 10.25 -14.15 8.36
C VAL A 19 8.98 -15.00 8.41
N SER A 20 7.99 -14.55 9.18
CA SER A 20 6.65 -15.16 9.18
C SER A 20 5.60 -14.15 8.77
N ARG A 21 4.62 -14.60 7.97
CA ARG A 21 3.48 -13.79 7.53
C ARG A 21 2.50 -13.52 8.65
N ILE A 22 2.38 -14.45 9.59
CA ILE A 22 1.49 -14.35 10.73
C ILE A 22 2.22 -13.58 11.83
N ALA A 23 1.68 -12.42 12.20
CA ALA A 23 2.21 -11.62 13.29
C ALA A 23 1.91 -12.28 14.64
N PHE A 24 0.65 -12.66 14.85
CA PHE A 24 0.19 -13.39 16.04
C PHE A 24 -1.15 -14.06 15.75
N ARG A 25 -1.62 -14.89 16.69
CA ARG A 25 -2.94 -15.53 16.63
C ARG A 25 -3.80 -15.04 17.79
N ILE A 26 -5.06 -14.74 17.51
CA ILE A 26 -6.09 -14.52 18.53
C ILE A 26 -6.95 -15.78 18.53
N PHE A 27 -6.80 -16.63 19.56
CA PHE A 27 -7.32 -18.00 19.56
C PHE A 27 -6.82 -18.78 18.32
N SER A 28 -7.72 -19.29 17.49
CA SER A 28 -7.41 -19.98 16.23
C SER A 28 -7.23 -19.03 15.04
N TRP A 29 -7.53 -17.74 15.19
CA TRP A 29 -7.54 -16.78 14.08
C TRP A 29 -6.16 -16.17 13.84
N PRO A 30 -5.54 -16.38 12.66
CA PRO A 30 -4.28 -15.73 12.32
C PRO A 30 -4.47 -14.25 11.99
N VAL A 31 -3.60 -13.41 12.55
CA VAL A 31 -3.47 -11.99 12.21
C VAL A 31 -2.18 -11.81 11.42
N TYR A 32 -2.30 -11.33 10.19
CA TYR A 32 -1.17 -11.18 9.27
C TYR A 32 -0.48 -9.82 9.42
N TRP A 33 0.85 -9.81 9.30
CA TRP A 33 1.64 -8.58 9.29
C TRP A 33 1.17 -7.59 8.23
N TYR A 34 0.82 -8.06 7.04
CA TYR A 34 0.35 -7.22 5.95
C TYR A 34 -0.86 -6.37 6.35
N GLY A 35 -1.87 -7.00 6.96
CA GLY A 35 -3.06 -6.30 7.44
C GLY A 35 -2.75 -5.38 8.62
N LEU A 36 -1.87 -5.80 9.53
CA LEU A 36 -1.44 -4.98 10.66
C LEU A 36 -0.70 -3.73 10.21
N LEU A 37 0.23 -3.84 9.26
CA LEU A 37 0.99 -2.73 8.70
C LEU A 37 0.08 -1.73 7.99
N ILE A 38 -0.91 -2.20 7.23
CA ILE A 38 -1.92 -1.33 6.61
C ILE A 38 -2.73 -0.60 7.68
N ALA A 39 -3.19 -1.29 8.73
CA ALA A 39 -3.94 -0.67 9.81
C ALA A 39 -3.11 0.40 10.55
N VAL A 40 -1.85 0.09 10.86
CA VAL A 40 -0.91 1.04 11.48
C VAL A 40 -0.66 2.25 10.58
N ALA A 41 -0.41 2.02 9.29
CA ALA A 41 -0.21 3.08 8.31
C ALA A 41 -1.43 4.01 8.23
N LEU A 42 -2.63 3.42 8.17
CA LEU A 42 -3.89 4.17 8.12
C LEU A 42 -4.09 5.00 9.39
N LEU A 43 -3.93 4.40 10.57
CA LEU A 43 -4.09 5.10 11.84
C LEU A 43 -3.06 6.22 12.00
N LEU A 44 -1.81 5.99 11.59
CA LEU A 44 -0.77 7.00 11.61
C LEU A 44 -1.10 8.17 10.66
N CYS A 45 -1.50 7.88 9.42
CA CYS A 45 -1.89 8.90 8.45
C CYS A 45 -3.12 9.69 8.93
N LEU A 46 -4.13 9.01 9.49
CA LEU A 46 -5.31 9.66 10.08
C LEU A 46 -4.90 10.58 11.24
N PHE A 47 -4.10 10.08 12.18
CA PHE A 47 -3.63 10.86 13.32
C PHE A 47 -2.87 12.12 12.89
N LEU A 48 -1.92 11.97 11.97
CA LEU A 48 -1.15 13.11 11.43
C LEU A 48 -2.05 14.08 10.66
N ALA A 49 -2.97 13.58 9.85
CA ALA A 49 -3.94 14.39 9.13
C ALA A 49 -4.85 15.18 10.08
N MET A 50 -5.43 14.54 11.10
CA MET A 50 -6.26 15.24 12.09
C MET A 50 -5.46 16.30 12.85
N ARG A 51 -4.23 15.99 13.26
CA ARG A 51 -3.36 16.92 13.98
C ARG A 51 -3.02 18.15 13.14
N ASP A 52 -2.78 17.97 11.85
CA ASP A 52 -2.37 19.06 10.97
C ASP A 52 -3.56 19.81 10.35
N ALA A 53 -4.76 19.24 10.31
CA ALA A 53 -5.94 19.83 9.66
C ALA A 53 -6.25 21.27 10.07
N PRO A 54 -6.23 21.64 11.37
CA PRO A 54 -6.51 23.02 11.80
C PRO A 54 -5.54 24.05 11.21
N ARG A 55 -4.31 23.63 10.86
CA ARG A 55 -3.29 24.51 10.25
C ARG A 55 -3.60 24.85 8.79
N PHE A 56 -4.55 24.15 8.17
CA PHE A 56 -4.96 24.31 6.77
C PHE A 56 -6.44 24.69 6.64
N SER A 57 -7.03 25.27 7.68
CA SER A 57 -8.44 25.68 7.71
C SER A 57 -9.43 24.52 7.48
N LEU A 58 -9.01 23.29 7.82
CA LEU A 58 -9.85 22.10 7.84
C LEU A 58 -10.13 21.70 9.29
N LYS A 59 -11.28 21.11 9.58
CA LYS A 59 -11.56 20.58 10.91
C LYS A 59 -11.04 19.15 11.02
N ALA A 60 -10.54 18.78 12.19
CA ALA A 60 -10.14 17.40 12.46
C ALA A 60 -11.32 16.43 12.27
N ASP A 61 -12.54 16.85 12.63
CA ASP A 61 -13.77 16.09 12.43
C ASP A 61 -14.06 15.83 10.95
N ASP A 62 -13.78 16.79 10.07
CA ASP A 62 -13.98 16.59 8.62
C ASP A 62 -13.00 15.54 8.08
N ILE A 63 -11.79 15.45 8.64
CA ILE A 63 -10.82 14.40 8.30
C ILE A 63 -11.28 13.04 8.83
N MET A 64 -11.72 12.98 10.08
CA MET A 64 -12.27 11.75 10.66
C MET A 64 -13.46 11.24 9.83
N ASP A 65 -14.41 12.12 9.51
CA ASP A 65 -15.57 11.80 8.68
C ASP A 65 -15.16 11.33 7.28
N THR A 66 -14.14 11.96 6.70
CA THR A 66 -13.55 11.50 5.43
C THR A 66 -13.05 10.06 5.56
N PHE A 67 -12.31 9.72 6.62
CA PHE A 67 -11.80 8.37 6.82
C PHE A 67 -12.91 7.35 7.11
N ILE A 68 -13.94 7.73 7.87
CA ILE A 68 -15.10 6.88 8.17
C ILE A 68 -15.85 6.49 6.88
N VAL A 69 -15.93 7.39 5.89
CA VAL A 69 -16.59 7.11 4.61
C VAL A 69 -15.63 6.42 3.62
N ILE A 70 -14.37 6.82 3.57
CA ILE A 70 -13.40 6.32 2.57
C ILE A 70 -13.11 4.83 2.77
N ILE A 71 -12.91 4.38 4.01
CA ILE A 71 -12.51 2.99 4.31
C ILE A 71 -13.54 1.97 3.82
N PRO A 72 -14.82 2.04 4.23
CA PRO A 72 -15.82 1.08 3.77
C PRO A 72 -16.03 1.17 2.26
N LEU A 73 -16.04 2.38 1.68
CA LEU A 73 -16.28 2.54 0.25
C LEU A 73 -15.13 2.00 -0.60
N MET A 74 -13.88 2.18 -0.16
CA MET A 74 -12.70 1.56 -0.77
C MET A 74 -12.82 0.03 -0.76
N ILE A 75 -13.22 -0.58 0.35
CA ILE A 75 -13.36 -2.05 0.45
C ILE A 75 -14.49 -2.55 -0.46
N ILE A 76 -15.64 -1.88 -0.45
CA ILE A 76 -16.80 -2.23 -1.29
C ILE A 76 -16.41 -2.15 -2.76
N MET A 77 -15.79 -1.04 -3.19
CA MET A 77 -15.44 -0.85 -4.59
C MET A 77 -14.27 -1.71 -5.03
N ALA A 78 -13.30 -1.99 -4.16
CA ALA A 78 -12.23 -2.96 -4.42
C ALA A 78 -12.80 -4.36 -4.67
N ARG A 79 -13.82 -4.77 -3.90
CA ARG A 79 -14.50 -6.05 -4.12
C ARG A 79 -15.34 -6.04 -5.39
N LEU A 80 -16.14 -5.01 -5.60
CA LEU A 80 -17.00 -4.89 -6.78
C LEU A 80 -16.16 -4.93 -8.07
N TYR A 81 -15.06 -4.20 -8.11
CA TYR A 81 -14.15 -4.19 -9.26
C TYR A 81 -13.56 -5.57 -9.52
N TYR A 82 -13.13 -6.29 -8.48
CA TYR A 82 -12.64 -7.67 -8.62
C TYR A 82 -13.71 -8.62 -9.16
N VAL A 83 -14.96 -8.51 -8.66
CA VAL A 83 -16.09 -9.31 -9.11
C VAL A 83 -16.43 -9.08 -10.58
N VAL A 84 -16.34 -7.83 -11.04
CA VAL A 84 -16.57 -7.49 -12.45
C VAL A 84 -15.49 -8.11 -13.35
N LEU A 85 -14.23 -8.11 -12.92
CA LEU A 85 -13.14 -8.74 -13.69
C LEU A 85 -13.26 -10.27 -13.72
N GLU A 86 -13.64 -10.88 -12.60
CA GLU A 86 -13.76 -12.33 -12.45
C GLU A 86 -15.22 -12.81 -12.55
N TRP A 87 -16.03 -12.16 -13.40
CA TRP A 87 -17.48 -12.37 -13.44
C TRP A 87 -17.87 -13.82 -13.73
N ASP A 88 -17.13 -14.51 -14.59
CA ASP A 88 -17.37 -15.92 -14.92
C ASP A 88 -17.23 -16.85 -13.71
N TYR A 89 -16.40 -16.48 -12.74
CA TYR A 89 -16.23 -17.20 -11.49
C TYR A 89 -17.40 -16.92 -10.53
N PHE A 90 -17.81 -15.66 -10.40
CA PHE A 90 -18.85 -15.25 -9.44
C PHE A 90 -20.28 -15.50 -9.92
N SER A 91 -20.53 -15.46 -11.23
CA SER A 91 -21.84 -15.76 -11.83
C SER A 91 -22.31 -17.19 -11.52
N ARG A 92 -21.38 -18.11 -11.27
CA ARG A 92 -21.67 -19.51 -10.89
C ARG A 92 -22.10 -19.66 -9.44
N ASP A 93 -21.71 -18.74 -8.56
CA ASP A 93 -22.08 -18.72 -7.15
C ASP A 93 -21.94 -17.32 -6.54
N TRP A 94 -23.02 -16.54 -6.68
CA TRP A 94 -23.10 -15.15 -6.23
C TRP A 94 -22.81 -14.95 -4.74
N ARG A 95 -22.98 -15.96 -3.89
CA ARG A 95 -22.69 -15.85 -2.44
C ARG A 95 -21.22 -15.57 -2.17
N ARG A 96 -20.34 -15.99 -3.08
CA ARG A 96 -18.88 -15.75 -3.00
C ARG A 96 -18.54 -14.27 -3.06
N ILE A 97 -19.40 -13.42 -3.63
CA ILE A 97 -19.20 -11.96 -3.68
C ILE A 97 -18.98 -11.39 -2.28
N PHE A 98 -19.70 -11.91 -1.28
CA PHE A 98 -19.62 -11.44 0.11
C PHE A 98 -18.48 -12.07 0.92
N SER A 99 -17.84 -13.13 0.40
CA SER A 99 -16.68 -13.75 1.06
C SER A 99 -15.41 -12.95 0.79
N THR A 100 -15.13 -11.96 1.63
CA THR A 100 -13.91 -11.15 1.55
C THR A 100 -12.70 -11.83 2.19
N ARG A 101 -12.89 -12.96 2.90
CA ARG A 101 -11.83 -13.69 3.58
C ARG A 101 -10.96 -14.53 2.64
N ASP A 102 -11.51 -14.90 1.49
CA ASP A 102 -10.80 -15.68 0.46
C ASP A 102 -9.87 -14.80 -0.39
N GLY A 103 -9.74 -13.51 -0.05
CA GLY A 103 -9.03 -12.52 -0.87
C GLY A 103 -9.93 -11.92 -1.95
N GLY A 104 -9.32 -11.38 -3.02
CA GLY A 104 -10.03 -10.80 -4.15
C GLY A 104 -10.52 -9.36 -3.90
N LEU A 105 -9.57 -8.47 -3.57
CA LEU A 105 -9.79 -7.03 -3.53
C LEU A 105 -8.86 -6.40 -4.58
N ALA A 106 -9.45 -5.75 -5.57
CA ALA A 106 -8.68 -5.09 -6.62
C ALA A 106 -8.29 -3.68 -6.20
N PHE A 107 -6.99 -3.35 -6.34
CA PHE A 107 -6.46 -2.03 -6.00
C PHE A 107 -7.19 -0.88 -6.69
N TYR A 108 -7.45 -1.01 -8.01
CA TYR A 108 -8.15 0.01 -8.80
C TYR A 108 -9.56 0.32 -8.28
N GLY A 109 -10.30 -0.71 -7.86
CA GLY A 109 -11.61 -0.51 -7.23
C GLY A 109 -11.49 0.26 -5.92
N GLY A 110 -10.46 0.00 -5.13
CA GLY A 110 -10.16 0.79 -3.93
C GLY A 110 -9.93 2.26 -4.25
N VAL A 111 -9.11 2.57 -5.25
CA VAL A 111 -8.86 3.97 -5.67
C VAL A 111 -10.14 4.68 -6.11
N ILE A 112 -10.98 4.01 -6.91
CA ILE A 112 -12.28 4.53 -7.35
C ILE A 112 -13.18 4.81 -6.13
N GLY A 113 -13.29 3.86 -5.20
CA GLY A 113 -14.05 4.05 -3.96
C GLY A 113 -13.53 5.20 -3.12
N GLY A 114 -12.21 5.38 -3.07
CA GLY A 114 -11.57 6.49 -2.38
C GLY A 114 -11.96 7.86 -2.94
N ILE A 115 -11.89 8.00 -4.27
CA ILE A 115 -12.27 9.24 -4.96
C ILE A 115 -13.76 9.53 -4.75
N ILE A 116 -14.64 8.53 -4.91
CA ILE A 116 -16.08 8.70 -4.70
C ILE A 116 -16.37 9.15 -3.26
N ALA A 117 -15.72 8.57 -2.26
CA ALA A 117 -15.92 8.95 -0.87
C ALA A 117 -15.55 10.41 -0.62
N ILE A 118 -14.40 10.85 -1.16
CA ILE A 118 -13.94 12.23 -1.06
C ILE A 118 -14.95 13.17 -1.71
N LEU A 119 -15.46 12.83 -2.90
CA LEU A 119 -16.49 13.62 -3.59
C LEU A 119 -17.80 13.71 -2.77
N ILE A 120 -18.22 12.61 -2.13
CA ILE A 120 -19.40 12.61 -1.25
C ILE A 120 -19.18 13.54 -0.05
N VAL A 121 -18.10 13.33 0.70
CA VAL A 121 -17.86 14.06 1.96
C VAL A 121 -17.66 15.54 1.70
N THR A 122 -16.87 15.91 0.70
CA THR A 122 -16.65 17.31 0.32
C THR A 122 -17.95 18.01 -0.08
N ARG A 123 -18.86 17.31 -0.76
CA ARG A 123 -20.15 17.86 -1.18
C ARG A 123 -21.13 18.01 -0.01
N VAL A 124 -21.15 17.06 0.93
CA VAL A 124 -21.97 17.13 2.16
C VAL A 124 -21.45 18.22 3.10
N LYS A 125 -20.13 18.28 3.30
CA LYS A 125 -19.47 19.21 4.24
C LYS A 125 -19.18 20.59 3.64
N LYS A 126 -19.44 20.79 2.35
CA LYS A 126 -19.16 22.04 1.60
C LYS A 126 -17.68 22.43 1.65
N ILE A 127 -16.79 21.44 1.56
CA ILE A 127 -15.33 21.61 1.51
C ILE A 127 -14.90 21.57 0.04
N SER A 128 -13.88 22.35 -0.33
CA SER A 128 -13.28 22.24 -1.67
C SER A 128 -12.63 20.86 -1.85
N VAL A 129 -13.05 20.14 -2.89
CA VAL A 129 -12.48 18.84 -3.29
C VAL A 129 -10.96 18.94 -3.45
N VAL A 130 -10.51 19.97 -4.18
CA VAL A 130 -9.09 20.21 -4.44
C VAL A 130 -8.34 20.48 -3.14
N ALA A 131 -8.93 21.25 -2.22
CA ALA A 131 -8.28 21.54 -0.93
C ALA A 131 -8.10 20.28 -0.08
N LEU A 132 -9.12 19.41 -0.02
CA LEU A 132 -9.04 18.16 0.74
C LEU A 132 -8.06 17.17 0.10
N LEU A 133 -8.09 17.01 -1.23
CA LEU A 133 -7.13 16.16 -1.94
C LEU A 133 -5.69 16.66 -1.80
N ASP A 134 -5.45 17.96 -1.98
CA ASP A 134 -4.14 18.59 -1.79
C ASP A 134 -3.62 18.43 -0.36
N PHE A 135 -4.52 18.50 0.62
CA PHE A 135 -4.19 18.27 2.02
C PHE A 135 -3.81 16.81 2.30
N LEU A 136 -4.58 15.85 1.79
CA LEU A 136 -4.39 14.43 2.02
C LEU A 136 -3.23 13.82 1.22
N ALA A 137 -2.90 14.38 0.06
CA ALA A 137 -1.85 13.88 -0.84
C ALA A 137 -0.49 13.69 -0.16
N VAL A 138 -0.16 14.54 0.83
CA VAL A 138 1.06 14.43 1.63
C VAL A 138 1.16 13.08 2.34
N TYR A 139 0.05 12.51 2.82
CA TYR A 139 0.08 11.30 3.66
C TYR A 139 0.03 10.01 2.85
N VAL A 140 -0.31 10.07 1.56
CA VAL A 140 -0.35 8.91 0.66
C VAL A 140 1.01 8.19 0.59
N PRO A 141 2.14 8.87 0.30
CA PRO A 141 3.44 8.21 0.23
C PRO A 141 3.88 7.64 1.59
N LEU A 142 3.50 8.26 2.72
CA LEU A 142 3.79 7.68 4.03
C LEU A 142 3.08 6.33 4.21
N GLY A 143 1.80 6.24 3.80
CA GLY A 143 1.05 4.99 3.82
C GLY A 143 1.65 3.93 2.90
N GLN A 144 2.05 4.34 1.69
CA GLN A 144 2.72 3.46 0.72
C GLN A 144 4.05 2.93 1.27
N ALA A 145 4.90 3.79 1.85
CA ALA A 145 6.17 3.39 2.44
C ALA A 145 6.00 2.28 3.48
N ILE A 146 5.07 2.45 4.43
CA ILE A 146 4.81 1.45 5.46
C ILE A 146 4.24 0.16 4.84
N GLY A 147 3.35 0.29 3.85
CA GLY A 147 2.76 -0.84 3.15
C GLY A 147 3.79 -1.74 2.45
N ARG A 148 4.91 -1.18 1.96
CA ARG A 148 5.96 -1.96 1.28
C ARG A 148 6.61 -3.01 2.18
N TRP A 149 6.66 -2.78 3.48
CA TRP A 149 7.12 -3.80 4.43
C TRP A 149 6.21 -5.04 4.45
N GLY A 150 4.94 -4.89 4.09
CA GLY A 150 4.04 -6.03 3.87
C GLY A 150 4.52 -6.92 2.73
N ASN A 151 5.00 -6.33 1.62
CA ASN A 151 5.52 -7.10 0.49
C ASN A 151 6.80 -7.86 0.87
N PHE A 152 7.67 -7.25 1.68
CA PHE A 152 8.83 -7.95 2.25
C PHE A 152 8.40 -9.15 3.08
N VAL A 153 7.47 -8.98 4.02
CA VAL A 153 7.02 -10.09 4.87
C VAL A 153 6.34 -11.21 4.07
N ASN A 154 5.65 -10.87 2.98
CA ASN A 154 5.02 -11.83 2.08
C ASN A 154 5.97 -12.42 1.01
N GLN A 155 7.20 -11.91 0.90
CA GLN A 155 8.16 -12.29 -0.14
C GLN A 155 7.60 -12.12 -1.56
N GLU A 156 6.96 -10.97 -1.80
CA GLU A 156 6.34 -10.62 -3.08
C GLU A 156 6.78 -9.24 -3.58
N ALA A 157 6.38 -8.89 -4.81
CA ALA A 157 6.65 -7.60 -5.45
C ALA A 157 8.14 -7.18 -5.43
N PHE A 158 9.04 -8.16 -5.57
CA PHE A 158 10.49 -7.98 -5.70
C PHE A 158 10.90 -7.62 -7.14
N GLY A 159 12.13 -7.12 -7.32
CA GLY A 159 12.64 -6.71 -8.62
C GLY A 159 13.30 -7.83 -9.43
N SER A 160 14.00 -7.46 -10.50
CA SER A 160 14.78 -8.39 -11.32
C SER A 160 15.99 -8.96 -10.59
N ASN A 161 16.63 -9.98 -11.18
CA ASN A 161 17.89 -10.52 -10.67
C ASN A 161 18.96 -9.43 -10.56
N THR A 162 19.79 -9.53 -9.51
CA THR A 162 20.83 -8.56 -9.18
C THR A 162 22.07 -9.23 -8.62
N SER A 163 23.22 -8.63 -8.88
CA SER A 163 24.52 -8.99 -8.29
C SER A 163 24.99 -7.98 -7.25
N LEU A 164 24.16 -6.98 -6.92
CA LEU A 164 24.48 -5.96 -5.91
C LEU A 164 24.57 -6.59 -4.51
N PRO A 165 25.39 -6.03 -3.61
CA PRO A 165 25.66 -6.65 -2.31
C PRO A 165 24.42 -6.75 -1.41
N TRP A 166 23.39 -5.93 -1.63
CA TRP A 166 22.11 -5.98 -0.93
C TRP A 166 21.01 -6.75 -1.67
N GLY A 167 21.38 -7.62 -2.63
CA GLY A 167 20.43 -8.51 -3.29
C GLY A 167 19.73 -9.42 -2.27
N MET A 168 18.41 -9.52 -2.38
CA MET A 168 17.56 -10.32 -1.49
C MET A 168 17.26 -11.67 -2.14
N TYR A 169 17.25 -12.74 -1.35
CA TYR A 169 16.90 -14.06 -1.82
C TYR A 169 16.02 -14.79 -0.80
N SER A 170 15.06 -15.58 -1.27
CA SER A 170 14.39 -16.60 -0.47
C SER A 170 13.93 -17.75 -1.35
N ALA A 171 13.65 -18.90 -0.74
CA ALA A 171 13.07 -20.04 -1.44
C ALA A 171 11.73 -19.68 -2.13
N GLN A 172 10.97 -18.73 -1.57
CA GLN A 172 9.73 -18.24 -2.17
C GLN A 172 9.99 -17.40 -3.42
N THR A 173 10.99 -16.50 -3.40
CA THR A 173 11.34 -15.72 -4.60
C THR A 173 11.85 -16.63 -5.71
N GLU A 174 12.69 -17.62 -5.38
CA GLU A 174 13.16 -18.63 -6.34
C GLU A 174 11.98 -19.41 -6.94
N ALA A 175 11.10 -19.95 -6.09
CA ALA A 175 9.96 -20.73 -6.52
C ALA A 175 9.06 -19.94 -7.47
N TYR A 176 8.80 -18.66 -7.18
CA TYR A 176 8.06 -17.78 -8.09
C TYR A 176 8.78 -17.59 -9.42
N LEU A 177 10.08 -17.27 -9.41
CA LEU A 177 10.86 -17.07 -10.63
C LEU A 177 10.91 -18.32 -11.52
N ARG A 178 10.85 -19.52 -10.93
CA ARG A 178 10.75 -20.79 -11.70
C ARG A 178 9.41 -20.95 -12.44
N THR A 179 8.35 -20.28 -12.01
CA THR A 179 7.05 -20.29 -12.72
C THR A 179 7.03 -19.35 -13.92
N VAL A 180 7.96 -18.41 -13.99
CA VAL A 180 8.05 -17.40 -15.05
C VAL A 180 9.08 -17.85 -16.08
N THR A 181 8.62 -18.25 -17.28
CA THR A 181 9.49 -18.91 -18.28
C THR A 181 9.93 -18.03 -19.46
N ASN A 182 9.44 -16.78 -19.54
CA ASN A 182 9.61 -15.93 -20.73
C ASN A 182 10.36 -14.61 -20.48
N ILE A 183 11.27 -14.58 -19.51
CA ILE A 183 12.11 -13.40 -19.24
C ILE A 183 13.57 -13.72 -19.60
N PRO A 184 14.10 -13.14 -20.70
CA PRO A 184 15.49 -13.33 -21.08
C PRO A 184 16.46 -12.92 -19.96
N GLY A 185 17.44 -13.78 -19.66
CA GLY A 185 18.44 -13.52 -18.62
C GLY A 185 17.95 -13.73 -17.18
N LEU A 186 16.72 -14.21 -16.99
CA LEU A 186 16.22 -14.59 -15.68
C LEU A 186 16.97 -15.82 -15.16
N ASN A 187 17.48 -15.71 -13.93
CA ASN A 187 18.05 -16.84 -13.20
C ASN A 187 17.35 -16.97 -11.84
N PRO A 188 16.51 -18.00 -11.63
CA PRO A 188 15.77 -18.17 -10.39
C PRO A 188 16.65 -18.31 -9.14
N THR A 189 17.91 -18.75 -9.28
CA THR A 189 18.81 -18.98 -8.15
C THR A 189 19.63 -17.75 -7.77
N LEU A 190 19.51 -16.65 -8.51
CA LEU A 190 20.21 -15.40 -8.17
C LEU A 190 19.34 -14.51 -7.27
N PRO A 191 19.96 -13.72 -6.38
CA PRO A 191 19.24 -12.70 -5.62
C PRO A 191 18.50 -11.72 -6.54
N VAL A 192 17.44 -11.13 -6.00
CA VAL A 192 16.60 -10.11 -6.63
C VAL A 192 16.78 -8.77 -5.95
N HIS A 193 16.49 -7.69 -6.67
CA HIS A 193 16.43 -6.36 -6.07
C HIS A 193 15.33 -6.30 -4.98
N PRO A 194 15.64 -5.90 -3.73
CA PRO A 194 14.63 -5.64 -2.69
C PRO A 194 13.88 -4.33 -2.96
N THR A 195 13.04 -4.31 -4.00
CA THR A 195 12.23 -3.16 -4.42
C THR A 195 11.35 -2.62 -3.31
N PHE A 196 10.88 -3.46 -2.37
CA PHE A 196 10.16 -2.98 -1.18
C PHE A 196 10.93 -1.87 -0.44
N PHE A 197 12.26 -2.01 -0.34
CA PHE A 197 13.10 -1.08 0.39
C PHE A 197 13.40 0.17 -0.44
N TYR A 198 13.60 0.00 -1.75
CA TYR A 198 13.76 1.14 -2.67
C TYR A 198 12.51 2.01 -2.68
N GLU A 199 11.34 1.39 -2.81
CA GLU A 199 10.05 2.08 -2.78
C GLU A 199 9.77 2.68 -1.39
N PHE A 200 10.11 2.00 -0.29
CA PHE A 200 10.02 2.57 1.05
C PHE A 200 10.82 3.87 1.18
N LEU A 201 12.09 3.86 0.76
CA LEU A 201 12.95 5.05 0.82
C LEU A 201 12.45 6.15 -0.10
N ALA A 202 12.09 5.83 -1.35
CA ALA A 202 11.57 6.79 -2.31
C ALA A 202 10.30 7.46 -1.77
N ASN A 203 9.36 6.68 -1.23
CA ASN A 203 8.13 7.22 -0.65
C ASN A 203 8.39 8.07 0.61
N LEU A 204 9.37 7.73 1.45
CA LEU A 204 9.76 8.60 2.57
C LEU A 204 10.37 9.92 2.10
N LEU A 205 11.18 9.90 1.05
CA LEU A 205 11.73 11.12 0.44
C LEU A 205 10.63 11.99 -0.16
N ILE A 206 9.67 11.38 -0.87
CA ILE A 206 8.49 12.08 -1.39
C ILE A 206 7.69 12.68 -0.23
N PHE A 207 7.41 11.92 0.82
CA PHE A 207 6.71 12.43 2.01
C PHE A 207 7.41 13.66 2.61
N ALA A 208 8.72 13.57 2.84
CA ALA A 208 9.52 14.68 3.37
C ALA A 208 9.49 15.91 2.45
N TRP A 209 9.59 15.68 1.13
CA TRP A 209 9.49 16.74 0.13
C TRP A 209 8.10 17.40 0.12
N LEU A 210 7.03 16.62 0.15
CA LEU A 210 5.66 17.14 0.15
C LEU A 210 5.34 17.93 1.44
N LEU A 211 5.89 17.52 2.59
CA LEU A 211 5.83 18.33 3.82
C LEU A 211 6.50 19.69 3.65
N ARG A 212 7.51 19.79 2.79
CA ARG A 212 8.25 21.01 2.50
C ARG A 212 7.54 21.89 1.46
N VAL A 213 6.93 21.28 0.45
CA VAL A 213 6.09 21.93 -0.56
C VAL A 213 4.83 22.49 0.06
N ARG A 214 4.11 21.72 0.89
CA ARG A 214 2.81 22.18 1.48
C ARG A 214 2.92 23.47 2.29
N LYS A 215 4.12 23.77 2.83
CA LYS A 215 4.43 25.00 3.58
C LYS A 215 4.67 26.22 2.71
N ARG A 216 5.01 26.02 1.42
CA ARG A 216 5.35 27.07 0.45
C ARG A 216 4.47 27.04 -0.79
N LYS A 217 3.34 26.33 -0.75
CA LYS A 217 2.45 26.19 -1.89
C LYS A 217 1.93 27.56 -2.34
N THR A 218 1.89 27.74 -3.65
CA THR A 218 1.51 28.94 -4.38
C THR A 218 0.07 28.88 -4.88
N PHE A 219 -0.46 27.68 -5.12
CA PHE A 219 -1.86 27.48 -5.52
C PHE A 219 -2.47 26.19 -4.93
N ALA A 220 -3.79 26.05 -5.02
CA ALA A 220 -4.52 24.88 -4.53
C ALA A 220 -4.29 23.67 -5.44
N GLY A 221 -3.85 22.54 -4.87
CA GLY A 221 -3.55 21.32 -5.64
C GLY A 221 -2.08 21.15 -6.00
N GLU A 222 -1.21 22.13 -5.71
CA GLU A 222 0.23 22.05 -6.01
C GLU A 222 0.88 20.84 -5.32
N THR A 223 0.54 20.55 -4.07
CA THR A 223 1.12 19.42 -3.32
C THR A 223 0.68 18.09 -3.93
N MET A 224 -0.59 18.00 -4.34
CA MET A 224 -1.12 16.84 -5.06
C MET A 224 -0.43 16.63 -6.41
N LEU A 225 -0.17 17.69 -7.17
CA LEU A 225 0.55 17.60 -8.45
C LEU A 225 1.99 17.13 -8.26
N TRP A 226 2.69 17.67 -7.25
CA TRP A 226 4.02 17.18 -6.89
C TRP A 226 4.01 15.70 -6.49
N TYR A 227 2.98 15.26 -5.76
CA TYR A 227 2.82 13.84 -5.45
C TYR A 227 2.71 13.00 -6.72
N PHE A 228 1.83 13.35 -7.66
CA PHE A 228 1.67 12.60 -8.90
C PHE A 228 2.94 12.59 -9.76
N LEU A 229 3.62 13.72 -9.86
CA LEU A 229 4.87 13.82 -10.62
C LEU A 229 5.97 12.96 -10.00
N LEU A 230 6.18 13.05 -8.69
CA LEU A 230 7.27 12.34 -8.03
C LEU A 230 7.00 10.85 -7.90
N TYR A 231 5.77 10.47 -7.55
CA TYR A 231 5.40 9.07 -7.45
C TYR A 231 5.41 8.38 -8.83
N GLY A 232 5.08 9.10 -9.90
CA GLY A 232 5.19 8.57 -11.26
C GLY A 232 6.62 8.29 -11.74
N LEU A 233 7.65 8.77 -11.02
CA LEU A 233 9.06 8.47 -11.28
C LEU A 233 9.59 7.25 -10.51
N VAL A 234 8.84 6.79 -9.51
CA VAL A 234 9.17 5.60 -8.69
C VAL A 234 8.72 4.35 -9.43
#